data_AF-A0A218NM55-F1
#
_entry.id   AF-A0A218NM55-F1
#
_cell.length_a   1.000
_cell.length_b   1.000
_cell.length_c   1.000
_cell.angle_alpha   90.00
_cell.angle_beta   90.00
_cell.angle_gamma   90.00
#
_symmetry.space_group_name_H-M   'P 1'
#
loop_
_entity.id
_entity.type
_entity.pdbx_description
1 polymer ?
#
loop_
_entity_poly.entity_id
_entity_poly.type
_entity_poly.pdbx_seq_one_letter_code
_entity_poly.pdbx_strand_id
1 'polypeptide(L)'
;MDENIELRISNDIEYFYKNIKKFDNSELQNELKSNKNLKYVYELSSMYASDAKSYLEKKDFYTSFSCISYAHGLLDALLYLKGLNGDL
;
A
#
# COMPACT_ATOMS: atom_id res chain seq x y z
N MET A 1 1.84 4.94 -25.71
CA MET A 1 1.82 4.79 -24.24
C MET A 1 0.36 4.65 -23.90
N ASP A 2 -0.06 3.48 -23.41
CA ASP A 2 -1.49 3.16 -23.27
C ASP A 2 -2.19 4.23 -22.43
N GLU A 3 -3.24 4.86 -22.97
CA GLU A 3 -4.10 5.83 -22.26
C GLU A 3 -4.70 5.26 -20.95
N ASN A 4 -4.53 3.96 -20.70
CA ASN A 4 -5.03 3.25 -19.53
C ASN A 4 -4.05 3.17 -18.35
N ILE A 5 -2.74 3.40 -18.55
CA ILE A 5 -1.78 3.10 -17.47
C ILE A 5 -1.85 4.11 -16.32
N GLU A 6 -2.05 5.39 -16.63
CA GLU A 6 -2.22 6.44 -15.62
C GLU A 6 -3.46 6.19 -14.77
N LEU A 7 -4.60 5.88 -15.41
CA LEU A 7 -5.84 5.52 -14.73
C LEU A 7 -5.67 4.26 -13.86
N ARG A 8 -4.99 3.24 -14.38
CA ARG A 8 -4.72 2.01 -13.63
C ARG A 8 -3.92 2.30 -12.35
N ILE A 9 -2.81 3.01 -12.47
CA ILE A 9 -1.96 3.35 -11.33
C ILE A 9 -2.73 4.22 -10.32
N SER A 10 -3.49 5.21 -10.80
CA SER A 10 -4.33 6.05 -9.96
C SER A 10 -5.33 5.23 -9.14
N ASN A 11 -6.01 4.26 -9.79
CA ASN A 11 -6.94 3.37 -9.12
C ASN A 11 -6.22 2.49 -8.09
N ASP A 12 -5.06 1.91 -8.43
CA ASP A 12 -4.29 1.06 -7.52
C ASP A 12 -3.82 1.84 -6.27
N ILE A 13 -3.44 3.13 -6.43
CA ILE A 13 -3.13 4.04 -5.31
C ILE A 13 -4.37 4.30 -4.45
N GLU A 14 -5.52 4.57 -5.06
CA GLU A 14 -6.77 4.81 -4.33
C GLU A 14 -7.19 3.55 -3.54
N TYR A 15 -7.10 2.37 -4.14
CA TYR A 15 -7.38 1.10 -3.48
C TYR A 15 -6.44 0.85 -2.30
N PHE A 16 -5.15 1.13 -2.44
CA PHE A 16 -4.21 1.02 -1.33
C PHE A 16 -4.65 1.86 -0.13
N TYR A 17 -4.96 3.15 -0.35
CA TYR A 17 -5.38 4.03 0.74
C TYR A 17 -6.76 3.66 1.33
N LYS A 18 -7.65 3.07 0.53
CA LYS A 18 -8.91 2.51 1.05
C LYS A 18 -8.65 1.31 1.95
N ASN A 19 -7.77 0.41 1.54
CA ASN A 19 -7.43 -0.79 2.30
C ASN A 19 -6.70 -0.40 3.59
N ILE A 20 -5.73 0.51 3.51
CA ILE A 20 -4.97 0.92 4.70
C ILE A 20 -5.86 1.55 5.78
N LYS A 21 -6.87 2.32 5.39
CA LYS A 21 -7.85 2.92 6.33
C LYS A 21 -8.74 1.88 7.02
N LYS A 22 -9.05 0.75 6.36
CA LYS A 22 -9.79 -0.34 7.00
C LYS A 22 -8.99 -0.95 8.17
N PHE A 23 -7.66 -0.82 8.14
CA PHE A 23 -6.74 -1.33 9.16
C PHE A 23 -6.54 -0.43 10.38
N ASP A 24 -7.17 0.76 10.40
CA ASP A 24 -7.18 1.61 11.60
C ASP A 24 -8.10 1.09 12.73
N ASN A 25 -8.83 0.00 12.51
CA ASN A 25 -9.67 -0.63 13.53
C ASN A 25 -8.87 -1.52 14.50
N SER A 26 -8.47 -0.90 15.60
CA SER A 26 -8.17 -1.35 16.98
C SER A 26 -7.29 -2.59 17.27
N GLU A 27 -7.33 -3.69 16.54
CA GLU A 27 -6.52 -4.88 16.87
C GLU A 27 -5.12 -4.81 16.24
N LEU A 28 -5.06 -4.47 14.95
CA LEU A 28 -3.80 -4.26 14.23
C LEU A 28 -2.99 -3.10 14.82
N GLN A 29 -3.65 -2.02 15.24
CA GLN A 29 -2.99 -0.85 15.81
C GLN A 29 -2.27 -1.16 17.14
N ASN A 30 -2.79 -2.09 17.95
CA ASN A 30 -2.10 -2.53 19.17
C ASN A 30 -0.88 -3.40 18.85
N GLU A 31 -0.98 -4.24 17.82
CA GLU A 31 0.12 -5.03 17.29
C GLU A 31 1.24 -4.17 16.68
N LEU A 32 0.90 -3.15 15.90
CA LEU A 32 1.87 -2.19 15.37
C LEU A 32 2.58 -1.43 16.50
N LYS A 33 1.90 -1.17 17.63
CA LYS A 33 2.55 -0.55 18.80
C LYS A 33 3.53 -1.48 19.52
N SER A 34 3.21 -2.78 19.61
CA SER A 34 4.01 -3.76 20.34
C SER A 34 5.11 -4.41 19.50
N ASN A 35 4.99 -4.40 18.17
CA ASN A 35 5.93 -5.01 17.24
C ASN A 35 6.52 -4.00 16.26
N LYS A 36 7.77 -3.59 16.53
CA LYS A 36 8.51 -2.62 15.71
C LYS A 36 8.71 -3.07 14.26
N ASN A 37 8.85 -4.36 14.00
CA ASN A 37 9.06 -4.87 12.64
C ASN A 37 7.77 -4.76 11.82
N LEU A 38 6.62 -5.10 12.40
CA LEU A 38 5.32 -4.92 11.74
C LEU A 38 5.03 -3.45 11.50
N LYS A 39 5.30 -2.60 12.49
CA LYS A 39 5.18 -1.14 12.35
C LYS A 39 6.02 -0.61 11.19
N TYR A 40 7.28 -1.03 11.12
CA TYR A 40 8.18 -0.61 10.05
C TYR A 40 7.64 -1.01 8.68
N VAL A 41 7.17 -2.26 8.50
CA VAL A 41 6.61 -2.73 7.22
C VAL A 41 5.34 -1.95 6.85
N TYR A 42 4.46 -1.69 7.82
CA TYR A 42 3.26 -0.88 7.62
C TYR A 42 3.60 0.56 7.18
N GLU A 43 4.50 1.22 7.88
CA GLU A 43 4.97 2.57 7.53
C GLU A 43 5.65 2.58 6.15
N LEU A 44 6.48 1.58 5.87
CA LEU A 44 7.17 1.43 4.59
C LEU A 44 6.16 1.28 3.43
N SER A 45 5.11 0.47 3.59
CA SER A 45 4.06 0.35 2.56
C SER A 45 3.40 1.70 2.27
N SER A 46 3.14 2.51 3.31
CA SER A 46 2.57 3.85 3.16
C SER A 46 3.51 4.82 2.45
N MET A 47 4.81 4.75 2.75
CA MET A 47 5.84 5.55 2.09
C MET A 47 5.90 5.23 0.59
N TYR A 48 5.88 3.95 0.21
CA TYR A 48 5.89 3.56 -1.20
C TYR A 48 4.61 3.96 -1.95
N ALA A 49 3.43 3.95 -1.30
CA ALA A 49 2.22 4.48 -1.92
C ALA A 49 2.29 6.01 -2.13
N SER A 50 2.90 6.74 -1.18
CA SER A 50 3.19 8.17 -1.31
C SER A 50 4.18 8.45 -2.46
N ASP A 51 5.23 7.65 -2.58
CA ASP A 51 6.19 7.73 -3.69
C ASP A 51 5.51 7.44 -5.01
N ALA A 52 4.65 6.41 -5.09
CA ALA A 52 3.89 6.09 -6.29
C ALA A 52 3.07 7.29 -6.77
N LYS A 53 2.36 7.97 -5.87
CA LYS A 53 1.62 9.20 -6.19
C LYS A 53 2.56 10.30 -6.72
N SER A 54 3.70 10.50 -6.07
CA SER A 54 4.69 11.51 -6.47
C SER A 54 5.30 11.23 -7.85
N TYR A 55 5.53 9.96 -8.21
CA TYR A 55 6.03 9.58 -9.53
C TYR A 55 4.93 9.63 -10.60
N LEU A 56 3.67 9.34 -10.24
CA LEU A 56 2.52 9.48 -11.13
C LEU A 56 2.33 10.93 -11.59
N GLU A 57 2.39 11.88 -10.65
CA GLU A 57 2.32 13.32 -10.92
C GLU A 57 3.44 13.79 -11.86
N LYS A 58 4.60 13.15 -11.81
CA LYS A 58 5.76 13.40 -12.69
C LYS A 58 5.69 12.65 -14.03
N LYS A 59 4.63 11.88 -14.28
CA LYS A 59 4.45 11.00 -15.44
C LYS A 59 5.52 9.91 -15.57
N ASP A 60 6.20 9.57 -14.47
CA ASP A 60 7.08 8.41 -14.40
C ASP A 60 6.26 7.17 -14.03
N PHE A 61 5.58 6.63 -15.04
CA PHE A 61 4.62 5.53 -14.84
C PHE A 61 5.29 4.22 -14.45
N TYR A 62 6.52 3.93 -14.90
CA TYR A 62 7.21 2.68 -14.54
C TYR A 62 7.63 2.68 -13.08
N THR A 63 8.21 3.79 -12.60
CA THR A 63 8.58 3.91 -11.19
C THR A 63 7.33 3.96 -10.33
N SER A 64 6.31 4.72 -10.74
CA SER A 64 5.03 4.81 -10.01
C SER A 64 4.34 3.44 -9.87
N PHE A 65 4.22 2.69 -10.97
CA PHE A 65 3.64 1.35 -10.97
C PHE A 65 4.43 0.37 -10.08
N SER A 66 5.76 0.45 -10.12
CA SER A 66 6.63 -0.37 -9.28
C SER A 66 6.44 -0.05 -7.79
N CYS A 67 6.37 1.24 -7.44
CA CYS A 67 6.14 1.69 -6.06
C CYS A 67 4.79 1.21 -5.51
N ILE A 68 3.69 1.37 -6.27
CA ILE A 68 2.37 0.96 -5.77
C ILE A 68 2.22 -0.57 -5.68
N SER A 69 2.83 -1.31 -6.61
CA SER A 69 2.84 -2.77 -6.56
C SER A 69 3.60 -3.28 -5.33
N TYR A 70 4.74 -2.65 -5.00
CA TYR A 70 5.50 -2.98 -3.81
C TYR A 70 4.75 -2.61 -2.52
N ALA A 71 4.07 -1.47 -2.49
CA ALA A 71 3.24 -1.07 -1.36
C ALA A 71 2.14 -2.10 -1.05
N HIS A 72 1.39 -2.55 -2.07
CA HIS A 72 0.38 -3.61 -1.92
C HIS A 72 1.01 -4.91 -1.44
N GLY A 73 2.11 -5.37 -2.04
CA GLY A 73 2.77 -6.61 -1.63
C GLY A 73 3.24 -6.60 -0.17
N LEU A 74 3.73 -5.47 0.33
CA LEU A 74 4.09 -5.30 1.75
C LEU A 74 2.85 -5.38 2.66
N LEU A 75 1.76 -4.73 2.25
CA LEU A 75 0.52 -4.73 3.03
C LEU A 75 -0.11 -6.12 3.07
N ASP A 76 -0.19 -6.81 1.93
CA ASP A 76 -0.71 -8.17 1.83
C ASP A 76 0.09 -9.17 2.67
N ALA A 77 1.42 -9.07 2.64
CA ALA A 77 2.29 -9.89 3.48
C ALA A 77 2.03 -9.65 4.98
N LEU A 78 1.85 -8.38 5.37
CA LEU A 78 1.52 -8.02 6.75
C LEU A 78 0.17 -8.62 7.17
N LEU A 79 -0.83 -8.61 6.29
CA LEU A 79 -2.17 -9.17 6.57
C LEU A 79 -2.16 -10.69 6.67
N TYR A 80 -1.43 -11.35 5.77
CA TYR A 80 -1.22 -12.79 5.82
C TYR A 80 -0.65 -13.22 7.17
N LEU A 81 0.38 -12.53 7.66
CA LEU A 81 1.02 -12.81 8.94
C LEU A 81 0.10 -12.57 10.15
N LYS A 82 -0.97 -11.77 9.98
CA LYS A 82 -1.97 -11.48 11.02
C LYS A 82 -3.20 -12.37 10.92
N GLY A 83 -3.28 -13.25 9.92
CA GLY A 83 -4.43 -14.12 9.70
C GLY A 83 -5.70 -13.36 9.27
N LEU A 84 -5.56 -12.13 8.76
CA LEU A 84 -6.66 -11.28 8.32
C LEU A 84 -7.09 -11.55 6.86
N ASN A 85 -6.75 -12.72 6.32
CA ASN A 85 -7.11 -13.08 4.95
C ASN A 85 -8.57 -13.52 4.87
N GLY A 86 -9.45 -12.56 4.65
CA GLY A 86 -10.78 -12.73 4.09
C GLY A 86 -11.03 -11.61 3.09
N ASP A 87 -10.85 -11.93 1.81
CA ASP A 87 -11.26 -11.16 0.63
C ASP A 87 -10.86 -9.67 0.60
N LEU A 88 -9.64 -9.39 0.11
CA LEU A 88 -9.24 -8.07 -0.39
C LEU A 88 -9.56 -7.90 -1.87
#